data_AF-A0A3D0TJF1-F1
#
_entry.id   AF-A0A3D0TJF1-F1
#
_cell.length_a   1.000
_cell.length_b   1.000
_cell.length_c   1.000
_cell.angle_alpha   90.00
_cell.angle_beta   90.00
_cell.angle_gamma   90.00
#
_symmetry.space_group_name_H-M   'P 1'
#
loop_
_entity.id
_entity.type
_entity.pdbx_description
1 polymer ?
#
loop_
_entity_poly.entity_id
_entity_poly.type
_entity_poly.pdbx_seq_one_letter_code
_entity_poly.pdbx_strand_id
1 'polypeptide(L)'
;MTESWWNTGEEFQVAEGKADGKINCDHEAGEFEQKVAKIQEGCRRGDFFEVVLSQSFSTGFAEQPSTLFKRICEQNPSPYSFLINMGKEQLVGASPEMYVRVKEERFETSP
;
A
#
# COMPACT_ATOMS: atom_id res chain seq x y z
N MET A 1 -12.72 -3.45 -31.34
CA MET A 1 -13.36 -2.99 -30.09
C MET A 1 -12.29 -2.71 -29.04
N THR A 2 -11.33 -1.81 -29.30
CA THR A 2 -10.31 -1.41 -28.31
C THR A 2 -9.97 0.07 -28.47
N GLU A 3 -10.97 0.91 -28.74
CA GLU A 3 -10.84 2.35 -28.59
C GLU A 3 -11.55 2.74 -27.30
N SER A 4 -10.92 2.40 -26.20
CA SER A 4 -11.33 2.86 -24.88
C SER A 4 -10.79 4.26 -24.70
N TRP A 5 -11.64 5.26 -24.41
CA TRP A 5 -11.23 6.66 -24.24
C TRP A 5 -10.17 6.88 -23.13
N TRP A 6 -9.99 5.90 -22.25
CA TRP A 6 -8.98 5.89 -21.19
C TRP A 6 -7.64 5.27 -21.62
N ASN A 7 -7.58 4.56 -22.76
CA ASN A 7 -6.36 3.97 -23.27
C ASN A 7 -5.77 4.89 -24.34
N THR A 8 -4.80 5.71 -23.94
CA THR A 8 -4.11 6.67 -24.83
C THR A 8 -3.28 5.99 -25.92
N GLY A 9 -3.10 4.67 -25.86
CA GLY A 9 -2.18 3.94 -26.73
C GLY A 9 -0.71 4.22 -26.45
N GLU A 10 -0.42 4.99 -25.39
CA GLU A 10 0.95 5.26 -24.96
C GLU A 10 1.51 4.03 -24.24
N GLU A 11 2.66 3.55 -24.73
CA GLU A 11 3.44 2.55 -24.00
C GLU A 11 4.08 3.20 -22.78
N PHE A 12 3.73 2.73 -21.60
CA PHE A 12 4.34 3.21 -20.37
C PHE A 12 5.70 2.56 -20.16
N GLN A 13 6.68 3.36 -19.72
CA GLN A 13 7.96 2.82 -19.29
C GLN A 13 7.74 1.84 -18.15
N VAL A 14 8.25 0.63 -18.34
CA VAL A 14 8.25 -0.39 -17.31
C VAL A 14 9.12 0.10 -16.16
N ALA A 15 8.63 -0.01 -14.93
CA ALA A 15 9.41 0.26 -13.75
C ALA A 15 10.63 -0.68 -13.73
N GLU A 16 11.81 -0.14 -13.98
CA GLU A 16 13.08 -0.86 -13.84
C GLU A 16 13.65 -0.58 -12.46
N GLY A 17 13.85 -1.63 -11.68
CA GLY A 17 14.56 -1.55 -10.41
C GLY A 17 15.72 -2.53 -10.37
N LYS A 18 16.67 -2.28 -9.46
CA LYS A 18 17.77 -3.20 -9.16
C LYS A 18 17.49 -3.79 -7.80
N ALA A 19 17.57 -5.12 -7.69
CA ALA A 19 17.53 -5.77 -6.39
C ALA A 19 18.87 -5.52 -5.68
N ASP A 20 18.82 -4.92 -4.50
CA ASP A 20 20.00 -4.64 -3.67
C ASP A 20 20.05 -5.52 -2.42
N GLY A 21 18.98 -6.25 -2.12
CA GLY A 21 18.86 -7.14 -0.96
C GLY A 21 18.87 -6.41 0.38
N LYS A 22 18.79 -5.07 0.37
CA LYS A 22 18.81 -4.23 1.57
C LYS A 22 17.41 -3.71 1.84
N ILE A 23 16.93 -3.92 3.06
CA ILE A 23 15.69 -3.31 3.53
C ILE A 23 16.06 -2.01 4.24
N ASN A 24 15.57 -0.89 3.71
CA ASN A 24 15.66 0.41 4.33
C ASN A 24 14.37 0.68 5.12
N CYS A 25 14.49 1.34 6.26
CA CYS A 25 13.37 1.81 7.07
C CYS A 25 13.38 3.35 7.06
N ASP A 26 12.21 3.98 7.09
CA ASP A 26 12.08 5.43 7.27
C ASP A 26 12.31 5.89 8.71
N HIS A 27 12.58 4.96 9.63
CA HIS A 27 12.89 5.20 11.04
C HIS A 27 14.26 4.62 11.42
N GLU A 28 14.97 5.33 12.29
CA GLU A 28 16.15 4.79 12.96
C GLU A 28 15.75 3.75 14.01
N ALA A 29 16.70 2.90 14.40
CA ALA A 29 16.48 1.90 15.44
C ALA A 29 16.02 2.55 16.76
N GLY A 30 14.87 2.12 17.28
CA GLY A 30 14.29 2.66 18.51
C GLY A 30 13.45 3.94 18.33
N GLU A 31 13.45 4.56 17.14
CA GLU A 31 12.72 5.81 16.90
C GLU A 31 11.19 5.59 16.90
N PHE A 32 10.73 4.48 16.32
CA PHE A 32 9.31 4.15 16.27
C PHE A 32 8.74 3.96 17.69
N GLU A 33 9.46 3.26 18.56
CA GLU A 33 9.09 3.03 19.95
C GLU A 33 9.04 4.33 20.76
N GLN A 34 9.98 5.25 20.51
CA GLN A 34 9.96 6.58 21.11
C GLN A 34 8.74 7.40 20.68
N LYS A 35 8.36 7.33 19.39
CA LYS A 35 7.13 7.95 18.88
C LYS A 35 5.89 7.35 19.54
N VAL A 36 5.82 6.02 19.69
CA VAL A 36 4.74 5.33 20.41
C VAL A 36 4.66 5.81 21.86
N ALA A 37 5.78 5.91 22.58
CA ALA A 37 5.78 6.38 23.97
C ALA A 37 5.25 7.81 24.11
N LYS A 38 5.61 8.70 23.17
CA LYS A 38 5.09 10.06 23.11
C LYS A 38 3.58 10.11 22.86
N ILE A 39 3.08 9.25 21.95
CA ILE A 39 1.65 9.12 21.67
C ILE A 39 0.91 8.66 22.93
N GLN A 40 1.40 7.62 23.61
CA GLN A 40 0.78 7.13 24.85
C GLN A 40 0.67 8.21 25.93
N GLU A 41 1.68 9.08 26.06
CA GLU A 41 1.63 10.19 27.00
C GLU A 41 0.58 11.25 26.61
N GLY A 42 0.47 11.55 25.31
CA GLY A 42 -0.62 12.39 24.80
C GLY A 42 -2.00 11.80 25.09
N CYS A 43 -2.17 10.49 24.91
CA CYS A 43 -3.41 9.78 25.29
C CYS A 43 -3.72 9.92 26.78
N ARG A 44 -2.73 9.73 27.67
CA ARG A 44 -2.92 9.85 29.13
C ARG A 44 -3.34 11.25 29.56
N ARG A 45 -2.81 12.28 28.92
CA ARG A 45 -3.18 13.68 29.17
C ARG A 45 -4.54 14.05 28.59
N GLY A 46 -5.06 13.24 27.66
CA GLY A 46 -6.34 13.47 26.99
C GLY A 46 -6.23 14.29 25.71
N ASP A 47 -5.05 14.36 25.08
CA ASP A 47 -4.86 15.09 23.82
C ASP A 47 -5.58 14.39 22.64
N PHE A 48 -5.62 13.06 22.65
CA PHE A 48 -6.30 12.22 21.65
C PHE A 48 -6.63 10.84 22.23
N PHE A 49 -7.64 10.17 21.68
CA PHE A 49 -8.07 8.84 22.13
C PHE A 49 -7.30 7.70 21.45
N GLU A 50 -7.03 7.84 20.15
CA GLU A 50 -6.37 6.83 19.34
C GLU A 50 -5.51 7.48 18.25
N VAL A 51 -4.37 6.86 17.95
CA VAL A 51 -3.49 7.22 16.83
C VAL A 51 -2.98 5.95 16.17
N VAL A 52 -3.17 5.85 14.85
CA VAL A 52 -2.58 4.79 14.03
C VAL A 52 -1.22 5.27 13.52
N LEU A 53 -0.14 4.87 14.18
CA LEU A 53 1.22 5.19 13.77
C LEU A 53 1.74 4.14 12.77
N SER A 54 2.35 4.59 11.68
CA SER A 54 2.92 3.73 10.63
C SER A 54 4.42 3.97 10.43
N GLN A 55 5.12 2.96 9.91
CA GLN A 55 6.50 3.04 9.40
C GLN A 55 6.57 2.36 8.05
N SER A 56 7.49 2.80 7.21
CA SER A 56 7.63 2.38 5.82
C SER A 56 8.95 1.65 5.62
N PHE A 57 8.88 0.50 4.96
CA PHE A 57 10.06 -0.24 4.52
C PHE A 57 10.18 -0.16 3.00
N SER A 58 11.42 -0.04 2.52
CA SER A 58 11.69 -0.04 1.09
C SER A 58 12.91 -0.89 0.76
N THR A 59 12.90 -1.49 -0.42
CA THR A 59 14.03 -2.28 -0.94
C THR A 59 14.02 -2.20 -2.46
N GLY A 60 15.19 -2.37 -3.08
CA GLY A 60 15.26 -2.48 -4.53
C GLY A 60 14.56 -3.74 -5.04
N PHE A 61 13.74 -3.61 -6.07
CA PHE A 61 12.98 -4.72 -6.68
C PHE A 61 13.28 -4.81 -8.18
N ALA A 62 13.68 -5.98 -8.68
CA ALA A 62 14.15 -6.15 -10.06
C ALA A 62 13.15 -6.84 -11.00
N GLU A 63 12.06 -7.37 -10.48
CA GLU A 63 11.08 -8.09 -11.30
C GLU A 63 9.93 -7.18 -11.72
N GLN A 64 9.08 -7.68 -12.61
CA GLN A 64 7.87 -6.96 -13.03
C GLN A 64 6.90 -6.82 -11.84
N PRO A 65 6.19 -5.68 -11.70
CA PRO A 65 5.14 -5.52 -10.69
C PRO A 65 4.06 -6.60 -10.76
N SER A 66 3.76 -7.12 -11.96
CA SER A 66 2.83 -8.22 -12.16
C SER A 66 3.31 -9.54 -11.55
N THR A 67 4.62 -9.77 -11.48
CA THR A 67 5.20 -10.92 -10.78
C THR A 67 5.01 -10.78 -9.27
N LEU A 68 5.24 -9.59 -8.72
CA LEU A 68 4.95 -9.31 -7.31
C LEU A 68 3.47 -9.50 -6.99
N PHE A 69 2.58 -8.96 -7.83
CA PHE A 69 1.14 -9.10 -7.68
C PHE A 69 0.70 -10.56 -7.60
N LYS A 70 1.17 -11.41 -8.52
CA LYS A 70 0.87 -12.85 -8.52
C LYS A 70 1.31 -13.51 -7.21
N ARG A 71 2.54 -13.26 -6.77
CA ARG A 71 3.07 -13.82 -5.51
C ARG A 71 2.26 -13.37 -4.29
N ILE A 72 1.90 -12.08 -4.22
CA ILE A 72 1.09 -11.55 -3.13
C ILE A 72 -0.30 -12.18 -3.13
N CYS A 73 -0.95 -12.35 -4.28
CA CYS A 73 -2.26 -12.99 -4.37
C CYS A 73 -2.25 -14.48 -3.97
N GLU A 74 -1.16 -15.19 -4.27
CA GLU A 74 -0.98 -16.59 -3.84
C GLU A 74 -0.75 -16.70 -2.32
N GLN A 75 0.04 -15.79 -1.75
CA GLN A 75 0.37 -15.79 -0.31
C GLN A 75 -0.75 -15.21 0.56
N ASN A 76 -1.42 -14.16 0.08
CA ASN A 76 -2.46 -13.40 0.76
C ASN A 76 -3.69 -13.30 -0.16
N PRO A 77 -4.50 -14.37 -0.27
CA PRO A 77 -5.70 -14.37 -1.10
C PRO A 77 -6.74 -13.42 -0.51
N SER A 78 -6.69 -12.18 -0.97
CA SER A 78 -7.43 -11.07 -0.40
C SER A 78 -8.60 -10.66 -1.32
N PRO A 79 -9.77 -10.28 -0.76
CA PRO A 79 -10.92 -9.85 -1.57
C PRO A 79 -10.66 -8.56 -2.37
N TYR A 80 -9.68 -7.74 -1.96
CA TYR A 80 -9.35 -6.47 -2.62
C TYR A 80 -7.87 -6.39 -3.04
N SER A 81 -7.44 -7.36 -3.85
CA SER A 81 -6.13 -7.31 -4.52
C SER A 81 -6.14 -6.41 -5.76
N PHE A 82 -5.09 -5.63 -5.95
CA PHE A 82 -4.96 -4.71 -7.10
C PHE A 82 -3.53 -4.66 -7.65
N LEU A 83 -3.45 -4.39 -8.95
CA LEU A 83 -2.27 -3.95 -9.68
C LEU A 83 -2.70 -2.72 -10.50
N ILE A 84 -2.16 -1.56 -10.15
CA ILE A 84 -2.50 -0.28 -10.78
C ILE A 84 -1.24 0.30 -11.41
N ASN A 85 -1.30 0.61 -12.70
CA ASN A 85 -0.25 1.26 -13.45
C ASN A 85 -0.55 2.77 -13.54
N MET A 86 0.32 3.60 -12.98
CA MET A 86 0.23 5.07 -13.00
C MET A 86 1.40 5.69 -13.80
N GLY A 87 1.94 4.95 -14.76
CA GLY A 87 3.11 5.32 -15.54
C GLY A 87 4.40 5.12 -14.74
N LYS A 88 4.98 6.22 -14.24
CA LYS A 88 6.25 6.18 -13.49
C LYS A 88 6.16 5.43 -12.16
N GLU A 89 4.94 5.26 -11.65
CA GLU A 89 4.66 4.57 -10.41
C GLU A 89 3.72 3.39 -10.67
N GLN A 90 3.93 2.34 -9.90
CA GLN A 90 3.15 1.11 -9.96
C GLN A 90 2.71 0.77 -8.55
N LEU A 91 1.43 0.46 -8.38
CA LEU A 91 0.87 0.16 -7.08
C LEU A 91 0.35 -1.29 -7.06
N VAL A 92 0.86 -2.06 -6.11
CA VAL A 92 0.51 -3.47 -5.91
C VAL A 92 0.04 -3.66 -4.48
N GLY A 93 -1.06 -4.37 -4.27
CA GLY A 93 -1.57 -4.62 -2.93
C GLY A 93 -2.63 -5.70 -2.86
N ALA A 94 -2.92 -6.13 -1.64
CA ALA A 94 -3.88 -7.18 -1.29
C ALA A 94 -4.60 -6.83 0.01
N SER A 95 -5.44 -5.78 -0.01
CA SER A 95 -6.09 -5.26 1.20
C SER A 95 -7.19 -6.20 1.70
N PRO A 96 -7.10 -6.76 2.93
CA PRO A 96 -8.14 -7.63 3.45
C PRO A 96 -9.42 -6.86 3.84
N GLU A 97 -9.30 -5.57 4.10
CA GLU A 97 -10.38 -4.75 4.67
C GLU A 97 -11.05 -3.87 3.62
N MET A 98 -12.38 -3.79 3.73
CA MET A 98 -13.21 -2.93 2.91
C MET A 98 -13.29 -1.56 3.56
N TYR A 99 -12.89 -0.50 2.84
CA TYR A 99 -13.14 0.86 3.32
C TYR A 99 -14.64 1.19 3.29
N VAL A 100 -15.23 1.22 2.09
CA VAL A 100 -16.67 1.41 1.90
C VAL A 100 -17.13 0.77 0.60
N ARG A 101 -18.36 0.24 0.59
CA ARG A 101 -19.06 -0.23 -0.60
C ARG A 101 -20.40 0.46 -0.70
N VAL A 102 -20.69 1.00 -1.88
CA VAL A 102 -21.99 1.59 -2.21
C VAL A 102 -22.62 0.77 -3.32
N LYS A 103 -23.82 0.26 -3.09
CA LYS A 103 -24.61 -0.47 -4.08
C LYS A 103 -26.04 0.06 -4.04
N GLU A 104 -26.46 0.72 -5.11
CA GLU A 104 -27.73 1.46 -5.16
C GLU A 104 -27.82 2.46 -3.99
N GLU A 105 -28.82 2.33 -3.13
CA GLU A 105 -29.01 3.16 -1.93
C GLU A 105 -28.40 2.53 -0.66
N ARG A 106 -27.67 1.41 -0.78
CA ARG A 106 -27.05 0.71 0.35
C ARG A 106 -25.56 1.06 0.48
N PHE A 107 -25.19 1.48 1.69
CA PHE A 107 -23.82 1.79 2.09
C PHE A 107 -23.34 0.75 3.11
N GLU A 108 -22.19 0.14 2.89
CA GLU A 108 -21.57 -0.84 3.77
C GLU A 108 -20.12 -0.45 4.09
N THR A 109 -19.68 -0.69 5.32
CA THR A 109 -18.28 -0.64 5.73
C THR A 109 -18.00 -1.84 6.64
N SER A 110 -16.75 -2.27 6.70
CA SER A 110 -16.30 -3.37 7.56
C SER A 110 -14.95 -2.97 8.16
N PRO A 111 -14.95 -2.06 9.17
CA PRO A 111 -13.74 -1.66 9.87
C PRO A 111 -13.15 -2.81 10.69
#